data_AF-A0A0N4TZM0-F1
#
_entry.id   AF-A0A0N4TZM0-F1
#
_cell.length_a   1.000
_cell.length_b   1.000
_cell.length_c   1.000
_cell.angle_alpha   90.00
_cell.angle_beta   90.00
_cell.angle_gamma   90.00
#
_symmetry.space_group_name_H-M   'P 1'
#
loop_
_entity.id
_entity.type
_entity.pdbx_description
1 polymer ?
#
loop_
_entity_poly.entity_id
_entity_poly.type
_entity_poly.pdbx_seq_one_letter_code
_entity_poly.pdbx_strand_id
1 'polypeptide(L)'
;MIDNDELSLKFLPYAHIEKWVDAVLRWISCKNFIEDLHKEPLGWRRFTLLTLPKSYDDLFARFFGVPCIACGLVPRMPFICLLCGQLSCLDSCCTTSATETISANEVERHALICSSGVGCFLSLNTSLIVIVCNRKAALWGSVYLDAHGEEDRNLRRGKPLFLSKRRIEKLTADWMMQSFEHLIVNFFNFDDLISYLRDAHYMLQ
;
A
#
# COMPACT_ATOMS: atom_id res chain seq x y z
N MET A 1 -37.74 -26.60 3.09
CA MET A 1 -37.50 -25.96 1.78
C MET A 1 -36.17 -26.51 1.30
N ILE A 2 -36.20 -27.12 0.11
CA ILE A 2 -35.18 -28.05 -0.37
C ILE A 2 -33.89 -27.28 -0.69
N ASP A 3 -32.81 -27.86 -0.18
CA ASP A 3 -31.42 -27.53 -0.33
C ASP A 3 -31.04 -27.40 -1.81
N ASN A 4 -30.49 -26.24 -2.20
CA ASN A 4 -30.20 -25.89 -3.58
C ASN A 4 -28.68 -25.89 -3.86
N ASP A 5 -27.91 -26.65 -3.07
CA ASP A 5 -26.45 -26.79 -3.20
C ASP A 5 -26.02 -27.72 -4.36
N GLU A 6 -26.94 -28.43 -5.01
CA GLU A 6 -26.61 -29.32 -6.14
C GLU A 6 -26.09 -28.59 -7.38
N LEU A 7 -26.40 -27.30 -7.54
CA LEU A 7 -25.94 -26.49 -8.67
C LEU A 7 -24.48 -26.02 -8.51
N SER A 8 -23.94 -25.91 -7.29
CA SER A 8 -22.57 -25.39 -7.08
C SER A 8 -21.50 -26.45 -7.40
N LEU A 9 -21.75 -27.71 -7.04
CA LEU A 9 -20.82 -28.84 -7.20
C LEU A 9 -20.75 -29.38 -8.64
N LYS A 10 -21.79 -29.15 -9.45
CA LYS A 10 -21.79 -29.57 -10.87
C LYS A 10 -20.86 -28.73 -11.75
N PHE A 11 -20.68 -27.45 -11.41
CA PHE A 11 -19.84 -26.52 -12.19
C PHE A 11 -18.45 -26.30 -11.58
N LEU A 12 -18.25 -26.67 -10.32
CA LEU A 12 -16.93 -26.71 -9.69
C LEU A 12 -16.64 -28.11 -9.12
N PRO A 13 -15.96 -28.97 -9.90
CA PRO A 13 -15.49 -30.25 -9.39
C PRO A 13 -14.60 -30.03 -8.17
N TYR A 14 -14.86 -30.76 -7.09
CA TYR A 14 -14.12 -30.67 -5.82
C TYR A 14 -12.59 -30.72 -6.02
N ALA A 15 -12.10 -31.57 -6.93
CA ALA A 15 -10.67 -31.66 -7.27
C ALA A 15 -10.07 -30.39 -7.92
N HIS A 16 -10.88 -29.58 -8.61
CA HIS A 16 -10.44 -28.29 -9.14
C HIS A 16 -10.43 -27.22 -8.06
N ILE A 17 -11.38 -27.27 -7.12
CA ILE A 17 -11.38 -26.39 -5.94
C ILE A 17 -10.13 -26.67 -5.12
N GLU A 18 -9.78 -27.93 -4.83
CA GLU A 18 -8.57 -28.24 -4.05
C GLU A 18 -7.29 -27.74 -4.73
N LYS A 19 -7.17 -27.87 -6.07
CA LYS A 19 -6.02 -27.29 -6.80
C LYS A 19 -6.00 -25.76 -6.75
N TRP A 20 -7.16 -25.11 -6.87
CA TRP A 20 -7.27 -23.66 -6.74
C TRP A 20 -6.96 -23.20 -5.33
N VAL A 21 -7.51 -23.89 -4.32
CA VAL A 21 -7.27 -23.65 -2.91
C VAL A 21 -5.79 -23.85 -2.60
N ASP A 22 -5.16 -24.92 -3.06
CA ASP A 22 -3.70 -25.11 -2.89
C ASP A 22 -2.89 -24.01 -3.58
N ALA A 23 -3.26 -23.62 -4.81
CA ALA A 23 -2.59 -22.55 -5.54
C ALA A 23 -2.75 -21.19 -4.82
N VAL A 24 -3.96 -20.89 -4.34
CA VAL A 24 -4.29 -19.68 -3.60
C VAL A 24 -3.65 -19.70 -2.21
N LEU A 25 -3.66 -20.81 -1.48
CA LEU A 25 -3.01 -20.98 -0.18
C LEU A 25 -1.48 -20.92 -0.27
N ARG A 26 -0.89 -21.32 -1.41
CA ARG A 26 0.55 -21.08 -1.66
C ARG A 26 0.88 -19.59 -1.78
N TRP A 27 -0.08 -18.78 -2.23
CA TRP A 27 0.08 -17.33 -2.40
C TRP A 27 -0.33 -16.56 -1.14
N ILE A 28 -1.36 -17.04 -0.44
CA ILE A 28 -1.79 -16.57 0.87
C ILE A 28 -0.95 -17.30 1.92
N SER A 29 0.33 -16.92 2.02
CA SER A 29 1.19 -17.40 3.10
C SER A 29 0.75 -16.76 4.41
N CYS A 30 -0.31 -17.31 4.99
CA CYS A 30 -0.80 -16.94 6.29
C CYS A 30 -1.21 -18.25 6.97
N LYS A 31 -0.30 -18.80 7.79
CA LYS A 31 -0.56 -19.97 8.65
C LYS A 31 -1.86 -19.84 9.44
N ASN A 32 -2.38 -18.62 9.59
CA ASN A 32 -3.56 -18.28 10.36
C ASN A 32 -4.63 -17.51 9.55
N PHE A 33 -4.59 -17.45 8.21
CA PHE A 33 -5.52 -16.61 7.43
C PHE A 33 -6.99 -16.82 7.81
N ILE A 34 -7.41 -18.08 7.87
CA ILE A 34 -8.79 -18.46 8.23
C ILE A 34 -9.07 -18.11 9.69
N GLU A 35 -8.14 -18.38 10.60
CA GLU A 35 -8.31 -18.04 12.02
C GLU A 35 -8.38 -16.52 12.26
N ASP A 36 -7.59 -15.74 11.56
CA ASP A 36 -7.57 -14.28 11.66
C ASP A 36 -8.85 -13.68 11.04
N LEU A 37 -9.33 -14.25 9.93
CA LEU A 37 -10.61 -13.89 9.30
C LEU A 37 -11.81 -14.13 10.24
N HIS A 38 -11.76 -15.19 11.07
CA HIS A 38 -12.80 -15.49 12.06
C HIS A 38 -12.72 -14.62 13.33
N LYS A 39 -11.57 -14.03 13.63
CA LYS A 39 -11.34 -13.20 14.82
C LYS A 39 -11.63 -11.72 14.58
N GLU A 40 -11.55 -11.25 13.33
CA GLU A 40 -11.98 -9.90 13.00
C GLU A 40 -13.51 -9.80 12.98
N PRO A 41 -14.13 -8.78 13.61
CA PRO A 41 -15.53 -8.50 13.33
C PRO A 41 -15.68 -8.32 11.82
N LEU A 42 -16.72 -8.92 11.20
CA LEU A 42 -17.01 -8.83 9.76
C LEU A 42 -17.31 -7.37 9.36
N GLY A 43 -16.27 -6.55 9.32
CA GLY A 43 -16.29 -5.19 8.83
C GLY A 43 -15.91 -5.22 7.37
N TRP A 44 -16.82 -4.81 6.49
CA TRP A 44 -16.49 -4.62 5.08
C TRP A 44 -15.41 -3.54 4.96
N ARG A 45 -14.17 -3.95 4.68
CA ARG A 45 -13.11 -3.03 4.29
C ARG A 45 -13.08 -2.93 2.78
N ARG A 46 -13.35 -1.74 2.25
CA ARG A 46 -13.22 -1.50 0.82
C ARG A 46 -11.76 -1.68 0.43
N PHE A 47 -11.45 -2.69 -0.36
CA PHE A 47 -10.12 -2.91 -0.94
C PHE A 47 -9.88 -2.00 -2.16
N THR A 48 -10.40 -0.76 -2.09
CA THR A 48 -10.37 0.23 -3.16
C THR A 48 -9.59 1.42 -2.66
N LEU A 49 -8.78 2.01 -3.54
CA LEU A 49 -8.01 3.21 -3.20
C LEU A 49 -8.94 4.41 -2.99
N LEU A 50 -8.58 5.25 -2.01
CA LEU A 50 -9.27 6.49 -1.71
C LEU A 50 -9.18 7.48 -2.88
N THR A 51 -10.23 8.28 -3.04
CA THR A 51 -10.20 9.41 -3.96
C THR A 51 -9.31 10.51 -3.39
N LEU A 52 -8.29 10.90 -4.16
CA LEU A 52 -7.32 11.90 -3.77
C LEU A 52 -7.76 13.32 -4.20
N PRO A 53 -7.37 14.38 -3.45
CA PRO A 53 -7.58 15.77 -3.84
C PRO A 53 -6.87 16.11 -5.16
N LYS A 54 -7.44 17.06 -5.92
CA LYS A 54 -6.85 17.50 -7.20
C LYS A 54 -5.51 18.21 -7.03
N SER A 55 -5.38 19.09 -6.02
CA SER A 55 -4.13 19.77 -5.69
C SER A 55 -3.36 18.96 -4.66
N TYR A 56 -2.05 18.82 -4.86
CA TYR A 56 -1.19 18.23 -3.84
C TYR A 56 -1.08 19.10 -2.59
N ASP A 57 -1.10 20.44 -2.75
CA ASP A 57 -1.03 21.37 -1.62
C ASP A 57 -2.25 21.21 -0.69
N ASP A 58 -3.44 20.98 -1.27
CA ASP A 58 -4.66 20.70 -0.50
C ASP A 58 -4.53 19.39 0.29
N LEU A 59 -3.89 18.37 -0.29
CA LEU A 59 -3.64 17.11 0.40
C LEU A 59 -2.63 17.33 1.53
N PHE A 60 -1.49 17.95 1.23
CA PHE A 60 -0.43 18.20 2.19
C PHE A 60 -0.94 19.01 3.39
N ALA A 61 -1.69 20.09 3.14
CA ALA A 61 -2.26 20.93 4.19
C ALA A 61 -3.21 20.17 5.14
N ARG A 62 -3.94 19.15 4.65
CA ARG A 62 -4.84 18.33 5.48
C ARG A 62 -4.10 17.46 6.50
N PHE A 63 -2.89 17.04 6.16
CA PHE A 63 -2.10 16.12 6.97
C PHE A 63 -0.92 16.79 7.66
N PHE A 64 -0.66 18.07 7.37
CA PHE A 64 0.39 18.85 8.00
C PHE A 64 0.18 18.92 9.51
N GLY A 65 1.21 18.53 10.28
CA GLY A 65 1.17 18.54 11.74
C GLY A 65 0.30 17.45 12.39
N VAL A 66 -0.31 16.56 11.61
CA VAL A 66 -1.10 15.44 12.15
C VAL A 66 -0.15 14.40 12.77
N PRO A 67 -0.35 14.01 14.03
CA PRO A 67 0.50 13.01 14.67
C PRO A 67 0.26 11.61 14.12
N CYS A 68 1.32 10.80 14.11
CA CYS A 68 1.23 9.37 13.84
C CYS A 68 0.35 8.69 14.88
N ILE A 69 -0.56 7.82 14.43
CA ILE A 69 -1.50 7.12 15.32
C ILE A 69 -0.77 6.18 16.29
N ALA A 70 0.37 5.62 15.89
CA ALA A 70 1.09 4.63 16.69
C ALA A 70 1.91 5.26 17.84
N CYS A 71 2.66 6.33 17.57
CA CYS A 71 3.55 6.95 18.57
C CYS A 71 3.07 8.31 19.10
N GLY A 72 2.05 8.92 18.49
CA GLY A 72 1.56 10.24 18.86
C GLY A 72 2.47 11.41 18.48
N LEU A 73 3.60 11.17 17.82
CA LEU A 73 4.53 12.21 17.37
C LEU A 73 4.17 12.67 15.95
N VAL A 74 4.43 13.95 15.66
CA VAL A 74 4.34 14.47 14.28
C VAL A 74 5.48 13.88 13.46
N PRO A 75 5.20 13.12 12.39
CA PRO A 75 6.22 12.41 11.65
C PRO A 75 7.09 13.36 10.82
N ARG A 76 8.38 13.04 10.74
CA ARG A 76 9.29 13.67 9.78
C ARG A 76 9.12 13.05 8.41
N MET A 77 8.79 11.75 8.34
CA MET A 77 8.47 11.04 7.10
C MET A 77 7.03 10.52 7.14
N PRO A 78 6.02 11.35 6.79
CA PRO A 78 4.62 10.97 6.85
C PRO A 78 4.20 10.13 5.63
N PHE A 79 3.46 9.07 5.90
CA PHE A 79 2.82 8.21 4.91
C PHE A 79 1.32 8.17 5.12
N ILE A 80 0.54 8.28 4.06
CA ILE A 80 -0.91 8.10 4.09
C ILE A 80 -1.23 6.74 3.49
N CYS A 81 -1.92 5.88 4.24
CA CYS A 81 -2.48 4.65 3.69
C CYS A 81 -3.66 4.98 2.78
N LEU A 82 -3.57 4.64 1.49
CA LEU A 82 -4.61 4.94 0.51
C LEU A 82 -5.82 4.00 0.58
N LEU A 83 -5.84 3.05 1.53
CA LEU A 83 -7.01 2.19 1.78
C LEU A 83 -7.88 2.73 2.90
N CYS A 84 -7.28 3.27 3.98
CA CYS A 84 -8.00 3.72 5.17
C CYS A 84 -7.82 5.21 5.49
N GLY A 85 -6.87 5.89 4.86
CA GLY A 85 -6.58 7.31 5.05
C GLY A 85 -5.78 7.64 6.30
N GLN A 86 -5.34 6.63 7.06
CA GLN A 86 -4.55 6.83 8.27
C GLN A 86 -3.12 7.25 7.95
N LEU A 87 -2.56 8.09 8.83
CA LEU A 87 -1.21 8.60 8.74
C LEU A 87 -0.26 7.78 9.62
N SER A 88 0.78 7.26 8.97
CA SER A 88 1.86 6.43 9.54
C SER A 88 3.19 7.15 9.40
N CYS A 89 4.12 6.92 10.33
CA CYS A 89 5.47 7.49 10.28
C CYS A 89 6.49 6.47 9.77
N LEU A 90 7.50 6.90 9.01
CA LEU A 90 8.70 6.10 8.73
C LEU A 90 9.91 6.66 9.49
N ASP A 91 9.73 6.88 10.79
CA ASP A 91 10.74 7.46 11.68
C ASP A 91 11.22 6.46 12.73
N SER A 92 12.40 6.70 13.31
CA SER A 92 13.01 5.83 14.32
C SER A 92 12.15 5.59 15.56
N CYS A 93 11.20 6.47 15.86
CA CYS A 93 10.28 6.33 16.99
C CYS A 93 9.34 5.11 16.89
N CYS A 94 9.09 4.61 15.68
CA CYS A 94 8.30 3.40 15.45
C CYS A 94 9.12 2.29 14.77
N THR A 95 10.45 2.40 14.80
CA THR A 95 11.34 1.33 14.32
C THR A 95 11.59 0.34 15.44
N THR A 96 11.43 -0.94 15.15
CA THR A 96 11.76 -2.03 16.09
C THR A 96 12.85 -2.89 15.45
N SER A 97 13.64 -3.61 16.25
CA SER A 97 14.58 -4.60 15.71
C SER A 97 13.79 -5.69 14.95
N ALA A 98 13.81 -5.62 13.62
CA ALA A 98 13.07 -6.53 12.76
C ALA A 98 13.57 -7.98 12.95
N THR A 99 12.63 -8.89 13.16
CA THR A 99 12.87 -10.34 13.07
C THR A 99 11.94 -10.90 12.01
N GLU A 100 12.11 -12.16 11.62
CA GLU A 100 11.19 -12.82 10.67
C GLU A 100 9.73 -12.85 11.12
N THR A 101 9.36 -12.35 12.31
CA THR A 101 7.99 -12.28 12.81
C THR A 101 7.54 -10.87 13.19
N ILE A 102 8.46 -9.90 13.28
CA ILE A 102 8.18 -8.54 13.78
C ILE A 102 8.44 -7.53 12.66
N SER A 103 7.47 -6.67 12.41
CA SER A 103 7.57 -5.56 11.46
C SER A 103 8.70 -4.59 11.83
N ALA A 104 9.51 -4.19 10.85
CA ALA A 104 10.64 -3.29 11.02
C ALA A 104 10.21 -1.85 11.36
N ASN A 105 9.08 -1.40 10.80
CA ASN A 105 8.60 -0.04 10.94
C ASN A 105 7.06 0.04 10.92
N GLU A 106 6.53 1.23 11.21
CA GLU A 106 5.09 1.48 11.28
C GLU A 106 4.37 1.33 9.93
N VAL A 107 5.01 1.60 8.80
CA VAL A 107 4.37 1.43 7.47
C VAL A 107 4.12 -0.06 7.21
N GLU A 108 5.10 -0.91 7.49
CA GLU A 108 4.96 -2.37 7.40
C GLU A 108 3.92 -2.89 8.41
N ARG A 109 4.02 -2.45 9.67
CA ARG A 109 3.08 -2.85 10.74
C ARG A 109 1.65 -2.45 10.39
N HIS A 110 1.45 -1.24 9.87
CA HIS A 110 0.15 -0.74 9.45
C HIS A 110 -0.41 -1.55 8.29
N ALA A 111 0.41 -1.89 7.27
CA ALA A 111 -0.03 -2.75 6.18
C ALA A 111 -0.49 -4.13 6.68
N LEU A 112 0.22 -4.70 7.65
CA LEU A 112 -0.14 -5.98 8.28
C LEU A 112 -1.53 -5.92 8.94
N ILE A 113 -1.82 -4.84 9.67
CA ILE A 113 -3.07 -4.70 10.44
C ILE A 113 -4.23 -4.20 9.58
N CYS A 114 -3.98 -3.28 8.65
CA CYS A 114 -5.03 -2.63 7.87
C CYS A 114 -5.55 -3.52 6.74
N SER A 115 -4.67 -4.35 6.18
CA SER A 115 -4.92 -5.07 4.92
C SER A 115 -4.03 -6.31 4.77
N SER A 116 -3.74 -6.98 5.89
CA SER A 116 -3.08 -8.29 5.95
C SER A 116 -1.74 -8.37 5.21
N GLY A 117 -0.95 -7.31 5.25
CA GLY A 117 0.42 -7.28 4.71
C GLY A 117 0.53 -6.78 3.28
N VAL A 118 -0.59 -6.38 2.67
CA VAL A 118 -0.63 -5.65 1.39
C VAL A 118 -0.98 -4.19 1.69
N GLY A 119 -0.42 -3.21 1.00
CA GLY A 119 -0.79 -1.81 1.20
C GLY A 119 -0.36 -0.92 0.06
N CYS A 120 -1.06 0.22 -0.08
CA CYS A 120 -0.72 1.27 -1.02
C CYS A 120 -0.62 2.58 -0.23
N PHE A 121 0.56 3.19 -0.22
CA PHE A 121 0.84 4.37 0.60
C PHE A 121 1.34 5.52 -0.24
N LEU A 122 1.00 6.74 0.16
CA LEU A 122 1.55 7.97 -0.41
C LEU A 122 2.49 8.63 0.60
N SER A 123 3.75 8.81 0.20
CA SER A 123 4.76 9.57 0.96
C SER A 123 4.53 11.07 0.77
N LEU A 124 4.26 11.81 1.85
CA LEU A 124 3.98 13.25 1.78
C LEU A 124 5.22 14.09 1.47
N ASN A 125 6.43 13.60 1.72
CA ASN A 125 7.65 14.35 1.44
C ASN A 125 8.16 14.16 0.01
N THR A 126 7.73 13.08 -0.65
CA THR A 126 8.28 12.69 -1.94
C THR A 126 7.24 12.61 -3.04
N SER A 127 5.95 12.72 -2.69
CA SER A 127 4.78 12.46 -3.53
C SER A 127 4.73 11.07 -4.17
N LEU A 128 5.60 10.15 -3.75
CA LEU A 128 5.71 8.81 -4.30
C LEU A 128 4.71 7.86 -3.67
N ILE A 129 4.17 6.99 -4.51
CA ILE A 129 3.39 5.83 -4.14
C ILE A 129 4.34 4.68 -3.81
N VAL A 130 4.16 4.11 -2.62
CA VAL A 130 4.84 2.92 -2.13
C VAL A 130 3.84 1.77 -2.07
N ILE A 131 4.17 0.67 -2.74
CA ILE A 131 3.40 -0.56 -2.69
C ILE A 131 4.06 -1.48 -1.68
N VAL A 132 3.26 -2.01 -0.75
CA VAL A 132 3.67 -3.00 0.23
C VAL A 132 3.01 -4.32 -0.15
N CYS A 133 3.80 -5.38 -0.24
CA CYS A 133 3.29 -6.73 -0.45
C CYS A 133 4.28 -7.74 0.15
N ASN A 134 3.80 -8.72 0.91
CA ASN A 134 4.60 -9.81 1.46
C ASN A 134 5.87 -9.32 2.21
N ARG A 135 5.71 -8.30 3.06
CA ARG A 135 6.82 -7.66 3.82
C ARG A 135 7.94 -7.07 2.97
N LYS A 136 7.62 -6.77 1.72
CA LYS A 136 8.49 -6.02 0.81
C LYS A 136 7.82 -4.72 0.41
N ALA A 137 8.63 -3.75 0.04
CA ALA A 137 8.18 -2.48 -0.48
C ALA A 137 8.67 -2.29 -1.92
N ALA A 138 7.91 -1.59 -2.73
CA ALA A 138 8.27 -1.17 -4.08
C ALA A 138 7.87 0.29 -4.29
N LEU A 139 8.60 0.99 -5.16
CA LEU A 139 8.26 2.37 -5.54
C LEU A 139 7.55 2.37 -6.88
N TRP A 140 6.29 2.80 -6.90
CA TRP A 140 5.47 2.86 -8.13
C TRP A 140 5.69 4.17 -8.91
N GLY A 141 5.86 5.29 -8.19
CA GLY A 141 5.97 6.63 -8.78
C GLY A 141 4.96 7.60 -8.23
N SER A 142 4.86 8.80 -8.82
CA SER A 142 3.90 9.81 -8.35
C SER A 142 2.63 9.80 -9.18
N VAL A 143 1.47 9.93 -8.53
CA VAL A 143 0.18 10.22 -9.19
C VAL A 143 -0.07 11.72 -9.36
N TYR A 144 0.76 12.54 -8.73
CA TYR A 144 0.76 13.99 -8.80
C TYR A 144 1.88 14.47 -9.71
N LEU A 145 1.53 15.29 -10.71
CA LEU A 145 2.45 15.79 -11.73
C LEU A 145 2.37 17.31 -11.82
N ASP A 146 3.46 17.94 -12.26
CA ASP A 146 3.47 19.37 -12.55
C ASP A 146 2.65 19.68 -13.82
N ALA A 147 2.52 20.97 -14.16
CA ALA A 147 1.79 21.43 -15.33
C ALA A 147 2.32 20.90 -16.68
N HIS A 148 3.55 20.36 -16.71
CA HIS A 148 4.16 19.76 -17.89
C HIS A 148 4.02 18.23 -17.92
N GLY A 149 3.43 17.63 -16.89
CA GLY A 149 3.30 16.18 -16.77
C GLY A 149 4.49 15.48 -16.14
N GLU A 150 5.41 16.23 -15.52
CA GLU A 150 6.61 15.70 -14.88
C GLU A 150 6.40 15.45 -13.38
N GLU A 151 7.09 14.46 -12.83
CA GLU A 151 7.14 14.26 -11.38
C GLU A 151 8.05 15.33 -10.73
N ASP A 152 7.72 15.76 -9.51
CA ASP A 152 8.64 16.54 -8.65
C ASP A 152 9.04 15.69 -7.45
N ARG A 153 9.90 14.69 -7.71
CA ARG A 153 10.36 13.75 -6.69
C ARG A 153 11.07 14.47 -5.57
N ASN A 154 10.75 14.09 -4.34
CA ASN A 154 11.27 14.75 -3.13
C ASN A 154 10.88 16.23 -3.04
N LEU A 155 9.90 16.68 -3.85
CA LEU A 155 9.37 18.05 -3.90
C LEU A 155 10.46 19.12 -4.03
N ARG A 156 11.58 18.78 -4.68
CA ARG A 156 12.79 19.62 -4.72
C ARG A 156 12.61 20.86 -5.59
N ARG A 157 11.80 20.79 -6.64
CA ARG A 157 11.57 21.91 -7.56
C ARG A 157 10.53 22.87 -6.99
N GLY A 158 9.73 22.41 -6.01
CA GLY A 158 8.67 23.21 -5.38
C GLY A 158 7.56 23.60 -6.36
N LYS A 159 7.32 22.79 -7.39
CA LYS A 159 6.29 23.09 -8.38
C LYS A 159 4.92 22.68 -7.86
N PRO A 160 3.85 23.44 -8.16
CA PRO A 160 2.49 22.98 -7.93
C PRO A 160 2.25 21.65 -8.65
N LEU A 161 1.75 20.65 -7.91
CA LEU A 161 1.44 19.34 -8.44
C LEU A 161 -0.06 19.07 -8.43
N PHE A 162 -0.52 18.41 -9.49
CA PHE A 162 -1.93 18.12 -9.72
C PHE A 162 -2.13 16.64 -9.98
N LEU A 163 -3.25 16.12 -9.49
CA LEU A 163 -3.62 14.73 -9.64
C LEU A 163 -3.81 14.39 -11.13
N SER A 164 -2.99 13.47 -11.64
CA SER A 164 -3.09 13.00 -13.01
C SER A 164 -4.13 11.88 -13.11
N LYS A 165 -5.24 12.15 -13.80
CA LYS A 165 -6.31 11.17 -14.04
C LYS A 165 -5.75 9.87 -14.64
N ARG A 166 -4.89 9.98 -15.66
CA ARG A 166 -4.23 8.83 -16.32
C ARG A 166 -3.44 7.98 -15.32
N ARG A 167 -2.67 8.63 -14.42
CA ARG A 167 -1.85 7.90 -13.45
C ARG A 167 -2.68 7.27 -12.34
N ILE A 168 -3.75 7.91 -11.89
CA ILE A 168 -4.68 7.31 -10.92
C ILE A 168 -5.43 6.12 -11.50
N GLU A 169 -5.89 6.21 -12.74
CA GLU A 169 -6.54 5.09 -13.42
C GLU A 169 -5.57 3.90 -13.54
N LYS A 170 -4.31 4.16 -13.92
CA LYS A 170 -3.28 3.12 -13.96
C LYS A 170 -2.99 2.53 -12.59
N LEU A 171 -2.77 3.35 -11.56
CA LEU A 171 -2.52 2.87 -10.20
C LEU A 171 -3.70 2.04 -9.68
N THR A 172 -4.92 2.47 -9.96
CA THR A 172 -6.14 1.75 -9.57
C THR A 172 -6.23 0.40 -10.29
N ALA A 173 -5.92 0.36 -11.59
CA ALA A 173 -5.89 -0.89 -12.35
C ALA A 173 -4.80 -1.85 -11.83
N ASP A 174 -3.59 -1.34 -11.60
CA ASP A 174 -2.47 -2.12 -11.03
C ASP A 174 -2.81 -2.67 -9.65
N TRP A 175 -3.45 -1.85 -8.81
CA TRP A 175 -3.93 -2.25 -7.50
C TRP A 175 -5.04 -3.31 -7.59
N MET A 176 -6.01 -3.16 -8.49
CA MET A 176 -7.09 -4.13 -8.66
C MET A 176 -6.57 -5.48 -9.18
N MET A 177 -5.62 -5.45 -10.11
CA MET A 177 -5.02 -6.65 -10.70
C MET A 177 -3.86 -7.22 -9.88
N GLN A 178 -3.41 -6.50 -8.84
CA GLN A 178 -2.19 -6.78 -8.08
C GLN A 178 -0.98 -7.05 -9.02
N SER A 179 -0.90 -6.27 -10.10
CA SER A 179 0.15 -6.37 -11.13
C SER A 179 0.84 -5.02 -11.29
N PHE A 180 2.14 -4.96 -10.99
CA PHE A 180 2.92 -3.73 -10.96
C PHE A 180 4.08 -3.80 -11.96
N GLU A 181 3.77 -3.64 -13.24
CA GLU A 181 4.76 -3.79 -14.34
C GLU A 181 5.74 -2.62 -14.46
N HIS A 182 5.34 -1.42 -14.05
CA HIS A 182 6.12 -0.18 -14.22
C HIS A 182 6.49 0.43 -12.88
N LEU A 183 7.30 -0.30 -12.11
CA LEU A 183 7.88 0.19 -10.87
C LEU A 183 9.15 1.01 -11.16
N ILE A 184 9.35 2.11 -10.43
CA ILE A 184 10.64 2.82 -10.39
C ILE A 184 11.68 1.94 -9.70
N VAL A 185 11.27 1.29 -8.61
CA VAL A 185 12.11 0.33 -7.89
C VAL A 185 11.27 -0.90 -7.58
N ASN A 186 11.74 -2.05 -8.06
CA ASN A 186 11.14 -3.37 -7.81
C ASN A 186 11.14 -3.74 -6.33
N PHE A 187 10.36 -4.74 -5.93
CA PHE A 187 10.21 -5.13 -4.52
C PHE A 187 11.54 -5.40 -3.80
N PHE A 188 11.78 -4.67 -2.71
CA PHE A 188 12.96 -4.72 -1.84
C PHE A 188 12.56 -4.84 -0.36
N ASN A 189 13.55 -5.04 0.53
CA ASN A 189 13.32 -5.17 1.98
C ASN A 189 13.08 -3.80 2.64
N PHE A 190 12.23 -3.74 3.65
CA PHE A 190 11.88 -2.47 4.31
C PHE A 190 13.06 -1.67 4.87
N ASP A 191 14.18 -2.32 5.20
CA ASP A 191 15.41 -1.66 5.65
C ASP A 191 15.96 -0.66 4.63
N ASP A 192 15.74 -0.92 3.33
CA ASP A 192 16.22 -0.08 2.23
C ASP A 192 15.25 1.06 1.89
N LEU A 193 14.03 1.06 2.44
CA LEU A 193 12.96 1.98 2.05
C LEU A 193 13.36 3.45 2.19
N ILE A 194 13.97 3.83 3.31
CA ILE A 194 14.42 5.20 3.54
C ILE A 194 15.48 5.62 2.52
N SER A 195 16.40 4.71 2.15
CA SER A 195 17.43 5.01 1.14
C SER A 195 16.79 5.21 -0.23
N TYR A 196 15.94 4.28 -0.67
CA TYR A 196 15.30 4.38 -1.99
C TYR A 196 14.42 5.62 -2.12
N LEU A 197 13.71 6.02 -1.08
CA LEU A 197 12.94 7.28 -1.08
C LEU A 197 13.85 8.50 -1.21
N ARG A 198 14.96 8.53 -0.48
CA ARG A 198 15.94 9.62 -0.55
C ARG A 198 16.56 9.73 -1.93
N ASP A 199 16.85 8.59 -2.56
CA ASP A 199 17.58 8.52 -3.82
C ASP A 199 16.65 8.45 -5.04
N ALA A 200 15.33 8.48 -4.84
CA ALA A 200 14.35 8.30 -5.92
C ALA A 200 14.50 9.31 -7.07
N HIS A 201 15.03 10.51 -6.82
CA HIS A 201 15.32 11.49 -7.87
C HIS A 201 16.56 11.16 -8.72
N TYR A 202 17.39 10.19 -8.31
CA TYR A 202 18.52 9.65 -9.09
C TYR A 202 18.18 8.34 -9.83
N MET A 203 17.12 7.64 -9.43
CA MET A 203 16.82 6.27 -9.89
C MET A 203 16.18 6.20 -11.30
N LEU A 204 16.30 7.24 -12.13
CA LEU A 204 15.97 7.18 -13.55
C LEU A 204 17.07 7.89 -14.35
N GLN A 205 17.94 7.08 -14.96
CA GLN A 205 18.62 7.37 -16.23
C GLN A 205 18.08 6.42 -17.28
#